data_AF-A0A0N4WXW3-F1
#
_entry.id   AF-A0A0N4WXW3-F1
#
_cell.length_a   1.000
_cell.length_b   1.000
_cell.length_c   1.000
_cell.angle_alpha   90.00
_cell.angle_beta   90.00
_cell.angle_gamma   90.00
#
_symmetry.space_group_name_H-M   'P 1'
#
loop_
_entity.id
_entity.type
_entity.pdbx_description
1 polymer ?
#
loop_
_entity_poly.entity_id
_entity_poly.type
_entity_poly.pdbx_seq_one_letter_code
_entity_poly.pdbx_strand_id
1 'polypeptide(L)'
;MSLRGDEITKPIEEEQNESPDKRRKPNAILLRHMAQHLPGMGRGDVQSMMLSQKVKSLRDLFTMPIEQLHTAVGSHADKLHVFANFDFSASE
;
A
#
# COMPACT_ATOMS: atom_id res chain seq x y z
N MET A 1 22.99 15.35 25.21
CA MET A 1 21.95 15.27 24.16
C MET A 1 21.32 13.90 24.26
N SER A 2 20.06 13.83 24.71
CA SER A 2 19.38 12.58 25.04
C SER A 2 18.66 12.04 23.81
N LEU A 3 19.15 10.94 23.24
CA LEU A 3 18.43 10.14 22.27
C LEU A 3 17.37 9.33 23.03
N ARG A 4 16.15 9.86 23.12
CA ARG A 4 14.99 9.04 23.51
C ARG A 4 14.50 8.31 22.26
N GLY A 5 15.01 7.09 22.09
CA GLY A 5 14.30 6.05 21.36
C GLY A 5 13.11 5.60 22.21
N ASP A 6 11.93 5.56 21.60
CA ASP A 6 10.76 4.88 22.13
C ASP A 6 10.03 4.26 20.93
N GLU A 7 10.59 3.16 20.44
CA GLU A 7 9.85 2.17 19.65
C GLU A 7 9.18 1.20 20.64
N ILE A 8 7.89 1.38 20.88
CA ILE A 8 7.03 0.31 21.40
C ILE A 8 5.82 0.21 20.48
N THR A 9 5.94 -0.77 19.58
CA THR A 9 4.87 -1.43 18.83
C THR A 9 3.62 -1.61 19.69
N LYS A 10 2.53 -0.94 19.31
CA LYS A 10 1.19 -1.38 19.75
C LYS A 10 0.70 -2.44 18.76
N PRO A 11 0.09 -3.55 19.24
CA PRO A 11 -0.58 -4.50 18.37
C PRO A 11 -1.64 -3.73 17.58
N ILE A 12 -1.66 -3.91 16.26
CA ILE A 12 -2.77 -3.42 15.43
C ILE A 12 -3.97 -4.28 15.83
N GLU A 13 -4.78 -3.77 16.74
CA GLU A 13 -6.09 -4.34 17.05
C GLU A 13 -6.89 -4.34 15.75
N GLU A 14 -7.34 -5.52 15.34
CA GLU A 14 -8.23 -5.72 14.21
C GLU A 14 -9.59 -5.07 14.53
N GLU A 15 -9.73 -3.77 14.27
CA GLU A 15 -11.02 -3.08 14.35
C GLU A 15 -11.93 -3.52 13.19
N GLN A 16 -12.74 -4.52 13.52
CA GLN A 16 -14.20 -4.47 13.45
C GLN A 16 -14.79 -3.58 12.35
N ASN A 17 -15.23 -4.26 11.29
CA ASN A 17 -16.58 -4.16 10.72
C ASN A 17 -17.45 -2.93 11.11
N GLU A 18 -17.16 -1.73 10.61
CA GLU A 18 -18.07 -0.57 10.71
C GLU A 18 -18.36 0.10 9.37
N SER A 19 -19.66 0.09 9.03
CA SER A 19 -20.53 0.98 8.22
C SER A 19 -19.99 1.82 7.04
N PRO A 20 -20.78 2.01 5.95
CA PRO A 20 -20.27 2.56 4.68
C PRO A 20 -20.25 4.11 4.58
N ASP A 21 -20.73 4.85 5.59
CA ASP A 21 -21.21 6.23 5.36
C ASP A 21 -20.29 7.38 5.80
N LYS A 22 -19.17 7.10 6.45
CA LYS A 22 -18.13 8.13 6.67
C LYS A 22 -17.09 7.93 5.59
N ARG A 23 -16.98 8.88 4.63
CA ARG A 23 -15.88 8.95 3.64
C ARG A 23 -14.55 8.64 4.34
N ARG A 24 -14.11 7.38 4.29
CA ARG A 24 -12.93 6.91 5.01
C ARG A 24 -11.74 7.69 4.45
N LYS A 25 -11.16 8.57 5.24
CA LYS A 25 -9.95 9.28 4.83
C LYS A 25 -8.78 8.28 4.91
N PRO A 26 -7.92 8.19 3.88
CA PRO A 26 -6.75 7.34 3.96
C PRO A 26 -5.85 7.80 5.11
N ASN A 27 -5.18 6.86 5.78
CA ASN A 27 -4.16 7.19 6.76
C ASN A 27 -3.07 8.06 6.10
N ALA A 28 -2.89 9.29 6.59
CA ALA A 28 -2.04 10.29 5.94
C ALA A 28 -0.55 9.89 5.92
N ILE A 29 -0.08 9.17 6.94
CA ILE A 29 1.31 8.68 7.03
C ILE A 29 1.51 7.59 5.97
N LEU A 30 0.60 6.62 5.93
CA LEU A 30 0.66 5.54 4.95
C LEU A 30 0.54 6.07 3.51
N LEU A 31 -0.40 7.00 3.26
CA LEU A 31 -0.56 7.66 1.96
C LEU A 31 0.74 8.36 1.53
N ARG A 32 1.36 9.12 2.44
CA ARG A 32 2.63 9.81 2.15
C ARG A 32 3.74 8.80 1.83
N HIS A 33 3.90 7.78 2.67
CA HIS A 33 4.94 6.77 2.50
C HIS A 33 4.76 6.02 1.17
N MET A 34 3.56 5.54 0.88
CA MET A 34 3.26 4.84 -0.37
C MET A 34 3.48 5.73 -1.61
N ALA A 35 3.04 6.98 -1.57
CA ALA A 35 3.27 7.93 -2.68
C ALA A 35 4.76 8.25 -2.93
N GLN A 36 5.64 7.98 -1.96
CA GLN A 36 7.08 8.17 -2.12
C GLN A 36 7.80 6.92 -2.64
N HIS A 37 7.24 5.72 -2.42
CA HIS A 37 7.92 4.46 -2.67
C HIS A 37 7.27 3.58 -3.75
N LEU A 38 6.00 3.80 -4.08
CA LEU A 38 5.35 3.02 -5.14
C LEU A 38 5.79 3.51 -6.53
N PRO A 39 6.36 2.63 -7.37
CA PRO A 39 6.93 3.02 -8.65
C PRO A 39 5.85 3.55 -9.61
N GLY A 40 6.00 4.81 -10.00
CA GLY A 40 5.13 5.45 -10.98
C GLY A 40 3.71 5.73 -10.50
N MET A 41 3.46 5.74 -9.18
CA MET A 41 2.18 6.17 -8.60
C MET A 41 2.36 7.48 -7.83
N GLY A 42 1.61 8.51 -8.21
CA GLY A 42 1.56 9.78 -7.48
C GLY A 42 0.62 9.70 -6.28
N ARG A 43 0.62 10.75 -5.44
CA ARG A 43 -0.26 10.83 -4.26
C ARG A 43 -1.75 10.65 -4.61
N GLY A 44 -2.20 11.17 -5.76
CA GLY A 44 -3.58 11.01 -6.23
C GLY A 44 -3.92 9.56 -6.55
N ASP A 45 -3.02 8.86 -7.24
CA ASP A 45 -3.21 7.46 -7.64
C ASP A 45 -3.26 6.54 -6.42
N VAL A 46 -2.33 6.75 -5.46
CA VAL A 46 -2.30 6.01 -4.19
C VAL A 46 -3.55 6.29 -3.37
N GLN A 47 -3.97 7.55 -3.29
CA GLN A 47 -5.21 7.91 -2.60
C GLN A 47 -6.43 7.22 -3.24
N SER A 48 -6.52 7.21 -4.57
CA SER A 48 -7.60 6.54 -5.30
C SER A 48 -7.59 5.03 -5.04
N MET A 49 -6.42 4.39 -5.10
CA MET A 49 -6.26 2.97 -4.78
C MET A 49 -6.74 2.66 -3.35
N MET A 50 -6.30 3.41 -2.35
CA MET A 50 -6.71 3.21 -0.95
C MET A 50 -8.21 3.41 -0.74
N LEU A 51 -8.82 4.36 -1.45
CA LEU A 51 -10.26 4.62 -1.37
C LEU A 51 -11.10 3.58 -2.12
N SER A 52 -10.55 2.97 -3.17
CA SER A 52 -11.25 1.96 -3.97
C SER A 52 -11.55 0.66 -3.21
N GLN A 53 -10.81 0.40 -2.11
CA GLN A 53 -10.89 -0.82 -1.30
C GLN A 53 -10.67 -2.14 -2.08
N LYS A 54 -10.17 -2.06 -3.32
CA LYS A 54 -9.81 -3.22 -4.14
C LYS A 54 -8.53 -3.90 -3.65
N VAL A 55 -7.65 -3.11 -3.04
CA VAL A 55 -6.44 -3.57 -2.35
C VAL A 55 -6.66 -3.36 -0.86
N LYS A 56 -6.71 -4.44 -0.08
CA LYS A 56 -6.99 -4.38 1.37
C LYS A 56 -5.72 -4.23 2.21
N SER A 57 -4.59 -4.71 1.71
CA SER A 57 -3.30 -4.65 2.41
C SER A 57 -2.13 -4.49 1.43
N LEU A 58 -0.96 -4.11 1.96
CA LEU A 58 0.28 -4.08 1.18
C LEU A 58 0.68 -5.48 0.70
N ARG A 59 0.38 -6.51 1.51
CA ARG A 59 0.60 -7.89 1.09
C ARG A 59 -0.20 -8.20 -0.17
N ASP A 60 -1.49 -7.88 -0.17
CA ASP A 60 -2.35 -8.10 -1.34
C ASP A 60 -1.81 -7.36 -2.57
N LEU A 61 -1.33 -6.13 -2.40
CA LEU A 61 -0.78 -5.33 -3.50
C LEU A 61 0.36 -6.04 -4.25
N PHE A 62 1.21 -6.77 -3.53
CA PHE A 62 2.41 -7.40 -4.08
C PHE A 62 2.29 -8.92 -4.28
N THR A 63 1.23 -9.56 -3.79
CA THR A 63 1.03 -11.02 -3.98
C THR A 63 -0.17 -11.35 -4.86
N MET A 64 -0.98 -10.37 -5.25
CA MET A 64 -2.15 -10.57 -6.09
C MET A 64 -1.77 -10.96 -7.53
N PRO A 65 -2.54 -11.84 -8.20
CA PRO A 65 -2.37 -12.13 -9.62
C PRO A 65 -2.47 -10.87 -10.49
N ILE A 66 -1.69 -10.81 -11.57
CA ILE A 66 -1.56 -9.60 -12.39
C ILE A 66 -2.91 -9.12 -12.96
N GLU A 67 -3.81 -10.04 -13.31
CA GLU A 67 -5.14 -9.74 -13.84
C GLU A 67 -6.03 -9.01 -12.82
N GLN A 68 -5.96 -9.43 -11.56
CA GLN A 68 -6.67 -8.78 -10.47
C GLN A 68 -6.03 -7.43 -10.13
N LEU A 69 -4.70 -7.35 -10.22
CA LEU A 69 -3.96 -6.12 -10.00
C LEU A 69 -4.30 -5.06 -11.06
N HIS A 70 -4.44 -5.42 -12.34
CA HIS A 70 -4.94 -4.51 -13.38
C HIS A 70 -6.34 -3.98 -13.06
N THR A 71 -7.22 -4.83 -12.52
CA THR A 71 -8.55 -4.40 -12.11
C THR A 71 -8.51 -3.43 -10.92
N ALA A 72 -7.49 -3.57 -10.06
CA ALA A 72 -7.30 -2.77 -8.85
C ALA A 72 -6.65 -1.41 -9.10
N VAL A 73 -5.53 -1.37 -9.84
CA VAL A 73 -4.67 -0.19 -10.00
C VAL A 73 -4.48 0.26 -11.45
N GLY A 74 -5.10 -0.43 -12.41
CA GLY A 74 -5.08 -0.05 -13.82
C GLY A 74 -3.69 -0.11 -14.44
N SER A 75 -3.26 1.02 -15.02
CA SER A 75 -2.00 1.15 -15.76
C SER A 75 -0.74 1.03 -14.89
N HIS A 76 -0.87 1.03 -13.56
CA HIS A 76 0.26 0.86 -12.64
C HIS A 76 0.58 -0.61 -12.34
N ALA A 77 -0.30 -1.54 -12.72
CA ALA A 77 -0.19 -2.95 -12.36
C ALA A 77 1.13 -3.59 -12.82
N ASP A 78 1.55 -3.34 -14.06
CA ASP A 78 2.78 -3.92 -14.61
C ASP A 78 4.01 -3.54 -13.80
N LYS A 79 4.15 -2.25 -13.45
CA LYS A 79 5.30 -1.75 -12.67
C LYS A 79 5.34 -2.34 -11.28
N LEU A 80 4.17 -2.45 -10.63
CA LEU A 80 4.06 -3.05 -9.31
C LEU A 80 4.33 -4.55 -9.36
N HIS A 81 3.86 -5.26 -10.38
CA HIS A 81 4.08 -6.68 -10.55
C HIS A 81 5.55 -7.02 -10.79
N VAL A 82 6.23 -6.23 -11.64
CA VAL A 82 7.68 -6.36 -11.83
C VAL A 82 8.43 -6.11 -10.52
N PHE A 83 8.08 -5.04 -9.80
CA PHE A 83 8.71 -4.72 -8.52
C PHE A 83 8.49 -5.82 -7.47
N ALA A 84 7.30 -6.43 -7.43
CA ALA A 84 6.96 -7.51 -6.51
C ALA A 84 7.78 -8.79 -6.72
N ASN A 85 8.11 -9.09 -7.99
CA ASN A 85 8.78 -10.32 -8.39
C ASN A 85 10.25 -10.10 -8.75
N PHE A 86 10.79 -8.91 -8.48
CA PHE A 86 12.18 -8.62 -8.77
C PHE A 86 13.08 -9.40 -7.82
N ASP A 87 13.92 -10.27 -8.39
CA ASP A 87 14.87 -11.08 -7.63
C ASP A 87 16.25 -10.41 -7.63
N PHE A 88 16.64 -9.86 -6.48
CA PHE A 88 17.96 -9.25 -6.29
C PHE A 88 19.10 -10.28 -6.26
N SER A 89 18.80 -11.57 -6.07
CA SER A 89 19.83 -12.62 -6.07
C SER A 89 20.39 -12.91 -7.46
N ALA A 90 19.72 -12.45 -8.52
CA ALA A 90 20.19 -12.58 -9.90
C ALA A 90 21.25 -11.51 -10.29
N SER A 91 21.57 -10.57 -9.40
CA SER A 91 22.58 -9.54 -9.65
C SER A 91 23.89 -9.93 -8.97
N GLU A 92 24.75 -10.65 -9.70
CA GLU A 92 26.19 -10.75 -9.37
C GLU A 92 26.94 -9.44 -9.63
#